data_AF-A0A562RZB3-F1
#
_entry.id   AF-A0A562RZB3-F1
#
_cell.length_a   1.000
_cell.length_b   1.000
_cell.length_c   1.000
_cell.angle_alpha   90.00
_cell.angle_beta   90.00
_cell.angle_gamma   90.00
#
_symmetry.space_group_name_H-M   'P 1'
#
loop_
_entity.id
_entity.type
_entity.pdbx_description
1 polymer ?
#
loop_
_entity_poly.entity_id
_entity_poly.type
_entity_poly.pdbx_seq_one_letter_code
_entity_poly.pdbx_strand_id
1 'polypeptide(L)' 'MTTTNPNADAETAMQYLIWALEALEKAGSQEAVHHTRIALEALRKSSASIKSED' A
#
# COMPACT_ATOMS: atom_id res chain seq x y z
N MET A 1 16.62 18.89 5.79
CA MET A 1 15.25 18.69 6.31
C MET A 1 14.45 18.09 5.17
N THR A 2 14.26 16.77 5.15
CA THR A 2 13.43 16.12 4.13
C THR A 2 11.99 16.23 4.57
N THR A 3 11.25 17.17 4.00
CA THR A 3 9.79 17.23 4.11
C THR A 3 9.22 16.05 3.33
N THR A 4 9.04 14.91 4.00
CA THR A 4 8.23 13.79 3.51
C THR A 4 6.81 14.29 3.35
N ASN A 5 6.30 14.24 2.11
CA ASN A 5 4.89 14.50 1.84
C ASN A 5 4.17 13.17 2.07
N PRO A 6 3.47 12.99 3.20
CA PRO A 6 2.92 11.70 3.61
C PRO A 6 1.95 11.11 2.57
N ASN A 7 1.32 11.95 1.75
CA ASN A 7 0.49 11.50 0.64
C ASN A 7 1.31 10.90 -0.49
N ALA A 8 2.41 11.53 -0.90
CA ALA A 8 3.30 11.01 -1.93
C ALA A 8 4.02 9.73 -1.49
N ASP A 9 4.38 9.64 -0.19
CA ASP A 9 4.96 8.44 0.40
C ASP A 9 3.93 7.29 0.45
N ALA A 10 2.66 7.59 0.77
CA ALA A 10 1.58 6.61 0.75
C ALA A 10 1.24 6.09 -0.66
N GLU A 11 1.22 6.98 -1.66
CA GLU A 11 1.05 6.59 -3.07
C GLU A 11 2.17 5.67 -3.55
N THR A 12 3.41 6.03 -3.22
CA THR A 12 4.59 5.22 -3.53
C THR A 12 4.52 3.85 -2.85
N ALA A 13 4.16 3.80 -1.57
CA ALA A 13 4.00 2.54 -0.84
C ALA A 13 2.87 1.65 -1.42
N MET A 14 1.75 2.24 -1.86
CA MET A 14 0.69 1.49 -2.56
C MET A 14 1.20 0.86 -3.85
N GLN A 15 1.98 1.59 -4.64
CA GLN A 15 2.54 1.08 -5.89
C GLN A 15 3.49 -0.12 -5.65
N TYR A 16 4.36 -0.04 -4.64
CA TYR A 16 5.22 -1.16 -4.27
C TYR A 16 4.44 -2.38 -3.78
N LEU A 17 3.36 -2.19 -3.02
CA LEU A 17 2.50 -3.28 -2.57
C LEU A 17 1.76 -3.96 -3.74
N ILE A 18 1.38 -3.21 -4.77
CA ILE A 18 0.79 -3.78 -6.00
C ILE A 18 1.80 -4.68 -6.71
N TRP A 19 3.04 -4.20 -6.92
CA TRP A 19 4.08 -5.02 -7.54
C TRP A 19 4.41 -6.28 -6.72
N ALA A 20 4.45 -6.16 -5.39
CA ALA A 20 4.64 -7.29 -4.51
C ALA A 20 3.50 -8.31 -4.68
N LEU A 21 2.25 -7.84 -4.75
CA LEU A 21 1.09 -8.71 -4.95
C LEU A 21 1.20 -9.51 -6.25
N GLU A 22 1.52 -8.84 -7.37
CA GLU A 22 1.69 -9.50 -8.67
C GLU A 22 2.81 -10.54 -8.66
N ALA A 23 3.92 -10.25 -7.99
CA ALA A 23 5.04 -11.19 -7.85
C ALA A 23 4.65 -12.42 -7.00
N LEU A 24 3.90 -12.21 -5.92
CA LEU A 24 3.44 -13.26 -5.02
C LEU A 24 2.36 -14.14 -5.65
N GLU A 25 1.46 -13.56 -6.45
CA GLU A 25 0.48 -14.30 -7.24
C GLU A 25 1.18 -15.20 -8.27
N LYS A 26 2.21 -14.68 -8.97
CA LYS A 26 3.04 -15.48 -9.90
C LYS A 26 3.83 -16.58 -9.17
N ALA A 27 4.25 -16.32 -7.94
CA ALA A 27 4.95 -17.30 -7.11
C ALA A 27 4.00 -18.35 -6.48
N GLY A 28 2.68 -18.17 -6.57
CA GLY A 28 1.68 -19.08 -6.00
C GLY A 28 1.59 -19.06 -4.48
N SER A 29 2.14 -18.04 -3.81
CA SER A 29 2.11 -17.95 -2.34
C SER A 29 0.82 -17.30 -1.85
N GLN A 30 -0.22 -18.11 -1.64
CA GLN A 30 -1.54 -17.62 -1.23
C GLN A 30 -1.53 -16.87 0.10
N GLU A 31 -0.71 -17.29 1.06
CA GLU A 31 -0.57 -16.60 2.35
C GLU A 31 0.03 -15.20 2.18
N ALA A 32 1.11 -15.07 1.41
CA ALA A 32 1.73 -13.79 1.14
C ALA A 32 0.80 -12.85 0.37
N VAL A 33 0.07 -13.36 -0.63
CA VAL A 33 -0.97 -12.62 -1.35
C VAL A 33 -2.04 -12.09 -0.39
N HIS A 34 -2.48 -12.90 0.57
CA HIS A 34 -3.46 -12.49 1.57
C HIS A 34 -2.94 -11.35 2.46
N HIS A 35 -1.71 -11.49 2.98
CA HIS A 35 -1.08 -10.44 3.80
C HIS A 35 -0.87 -9.13 3.02
N THR A 36 -0.39 -9.20 1.78
CA THR A 36 -0.18 -8.02 0.93
C THR A 36 -1.50 -7.30 0.62
N ARG A 37 -2.60 -8.04 0.41
CA ARG A 37 -3.94 -7.45 0.23
C ARG A 37 -4.41 -6.69 1.47
N ILE A 38 -4.23 -7.27 2.66
CA ILE A 38 -4.59 -6.60 3.93
C ILE A 38 -3.78 -5.31 4.11
N ALA A 39 -2.47 -5.35 3.84
CA ALA A 39 -1.62 -4.17 3.94
C ALA A 39 -2.05 -3.06 2.97
N LEU A 40 -2.39 -3.41 1.72
CA LEU A 40 -2.87 -2.46 0.71
C LEU A 40 -4.21 -1.82 1.11
N GLU A 41 -5.13 -2.61 1.68
CA GLU A 41 -6.42 -2.09 2.16
C GLU A 41 -6.24 -1.14 3.36
N ALA A 42 -5.38 -1.51 4.32
CA ALA A 42 -5.08 -0.66 5.48
C ALA A 42 -4.46 0.68 5.07
N LEU A 43 -3.54 0.65 4.09
CA LEU A 43 -2.91 1.85 3.56
C LEU A 43 -3.91 2.74 2.81
N ARG A 44 -4.82 2.14 2.03
CA ARG A 44 -5.89 2.87 1.32
C ARG A 44 -6.89 3.53 2.26
N LYS A 45 -7.24 2.88 3.37
CA LYS A 45 -8.09 3.48 4.42
C LYS A 45 -7.38 4.63 5.12
N SER A 46 -6.09 4.48 5.42
CA SER A 46 -5.29 5.52 6.07
C SER A 46 -5.13 6.76 5.17
N SER A 47 -4.87 6.58 3.87
CA SER A 47 -4.77 7.70 2.93
C SER A 47 -6.11 8.41 2.68
N ALA A 48 -7.23 7.68 2.73
CA ALA A 48 -8.58 8.28 2.66
C ALA A 48 -8.91 9.13 3.90
N SER A 49 -8.47 8.70 5.09
CA SER A 49 -8.66 9.47 6.33
C SER A 49 -7.88 10.77 6.32
N ILE A 50 -6.65 10.76 5.79
CA ILE A 50 -5.80 11.96 5.66
C ILE A 50 -6.40 13.00 4.70
N LYS A 51 -7.21 12.56 3.74
CA LYS A 51 -7.85 13.45 2.75
C LYS A 51 -9.16 14.10 3.25
N SER A 52 -9.60 13.77 4.47
CA SER A 52 -10.91 14.18 5.00
C SER A 52 -10.84 15.27 6.08
N GLU A 53 -9.63 15.80 6.36
CA GLU A 53 -9.40 16.99 7.18
C GLU A 53 -8.91 18.14 6.28
N ASP A 54 -9.86 18.78 5.57
CA ASP A 54 -9.72 20.09 4.93
C ASP A 54 -10.93 20.97 5.32
#